data_AF-A0A7C1JEN7-F1
#
_entry.id   AF-A0A7C1JEN7-F1
#
_cell.length_a   1.000
_cell.length_b   1.000
_cell.length_c   1.000
_cell.angle_alpha   90.00
_cell.angle_beta   90.00
_cell.angle_gamma   90.00
#
_symmetry.space_group_name_H-M   'P 1'
#
loop_
_entity.id
_entity.type
_entity.pdbx_description
1 polymer ?
#
loop_
_entity_poly.entity_id
_entity_poly.type
_entity_poly.pdbx_seq_one_letter_code
_entity_poly.pdbx_strand_id
1 'polypeptide(L)'
;MHVTVRPLAALILAAALTGALLLCVVTTASAQQQTTGVAAQSALRINELMASNGSTLVDPDDPDRTPDWIEIYNPTASEVSLQGLALSDDPARPAKHVITQNVTIPPNGFLILYADNAPQRGPLHLGFALSRAGEFVGLYLLDGAGNATAIDEVEFPALERDVAYARVVDGVGTWRMSRPTPGKSNTINPPWISEVTRPTVAPDIPAPTEPFTVSAVITDDGSVALAVLYYMTATAPYTEPPTSWTPVTMTSVGGDRYEGVIPGMAEGVLVRYYVEATDDAGDSTRFPTLPSRAYAFLAGYQPPRLVINKVVSRNDVVPDPDEPGEKPDWIEIYNPGQTDVLMDGLSITNQRSRPLLFTLPNGIRVPAGGLVTLLIDGDVGQNLSKSNALIWHVGSGNVLNRLENAGDYIGIFGGQGTIVIDEFDWDERPRWGAFGRIPLGGAWSDHVCVLAMNAANVLCDKEVFLPSVQR
;
A
#
# COMPACT_ATOMS: atom_id res chain seq x y z
N MET A 1 47.36 12.08 100.06
CA MET A 1 47.08 12.16 98.61
C MET A 1 47.13 10.77 98.03
N HIS A 2 46.04 10.37 97.39
CA HIS A 2 45.86 9.21 96.51
C HIS A 2 46.27 7.80 96.99
N VAL A 3 45.31 7.26 97.73
CA VAL A 3 44.85 5.86 97.85
C VAL A 3 44.63 5.28 96.42
N THR A 4 44.99 4.04 96.08
CA THR A 4 44.17 2.83 96.36
C THR A 4 44.90 1.53 96.02
N VAL A 5 44.91 0.58 96.95
CA VAL A 5 45.18 -0.84 96.71
C VAL A 5 44.19 -1.69 97.53
N ARG A 6 43.38 -2.49 96.81
CA ARG A 6 42.67 -3.75 97.20
C ARG A 6 41.56 -3.61 98.27
N PRO A 7 40.65 -4.61 98.49
CA PRO A 7 40.66 -6.03 98.08
C PRO A 7 39.29 -6.67 97.66
N LEU A 8 39.31 -8.01 97.40
CA LEU A 8 38.34 -9.11 97.69
C LEU A 8 36.81 -8.85 97.70
N ALA A 9 35.87 -9.76 97.45
CA ALA A 9 35.74 -11.14 96.97
C ALA A 9 34.22 -11.51 96.98
N ALA A 10 33.81 -12.53 96.18
CA ALA A 10 32.63 -13.42 96.33
C ALA A 10 31.19 -12.80 96.19
N LEU A 11 30.14 -13.39 95.60
CA LEU A 11 29.57 -14.77 95.48
C LEU A 11 28.54 -14.73 94.28
N ILE A 12 28.54 -15.63 93.27
CA ILE A 12 27.61 -16.78 93.01
C ILE A 12 26.10 -16.39 92.84
N LEU A 13 25.28 -16.69 91.79
CA LEU A 13 24.97 -17.95 91.07
C LEU A 13 24.07 -17.71 89.80
N ALA A 14 24.21 -18.57 88.76
CA ALA A 14 23.22 -19.12 87.78
C ALA A 14 22.37 -18.18 86.87
N ALA A 15 21.99 -18.49 85.63
CA ALA A 15 22.16 -19.60 84.67
C ALA A 15 21.67 -19.07 83.30
N ALA A 16 22.40 -19.28 82.20
CA ALA A 16 22.06 -20.19 81.08
C ALA A 16 21.39 -19.53 79.85
N LEU A 17 21.97 -19.85 78.67
CA LEU A 17 21.48 -19.72 77.28
C LEU A 17 21.25 -18.28 76.75
N THR A 18 21.52 -17.87 75.51
CA THR A 18 22.07 -18.42 74.25
C THR A 18 22.14 -17.23 73.29
N GLY A 19 23.07 -17.21 72.34
CA GLY A 19 22.96 -16.28 71.19
C GLY A 19 24.27 -16.08 70.45
N ALA A 20 24.60 -17.01 69.55
CA ALA A 20 25.70 -16.87 68.62
C ALA A 20 25.45 -15.68 67.68
N LEU A 21 26.36 -14.71 67.69
CA LEU A 21 26.44 -13.67 66.68
C LEU A 21 27.22 -14.24 65.49
N LEU A 22 26.52 -14.80 64.50
CA LEU A 22 27.11 -15.08 63.20
C LEU A 22 26.56 -14.07 62.19
N LEU A 23 27.47 -13.25 61.67
CA LEU A 23 27.25 -12.33 60.56
C LEU A 23 26.75 -13.12 59.34
N CYS A 24 25.44 -13.10 59.08
CA CYS A 24 24.92 -13.48 57.77
C CYS A 24 25.03 -12.26 56.86
N VAL A 25 26.09 -12.20 56.05
CA VAL A 25 26.08 -11.44 54.82
C VAL A 25 25.06 -12.11 53.90
N VAL A 26 23.82 -11.61 53.92
CA VAL A 26 22.87 -11.92 52.86
C VAL A 26 23.26 -11.04 51.68
N THR A 27 24.00 -11.60 50.73
CA THR A 27 24.15 -10.99 49.41
C THR A 27 22.77 -10.92 48.78
N THR A 28 22.17 -9.74 48.70
CA THR A 28 21.02 -9.48 47.83
C THR A 28 21.50 -9.45 46.38
N ALA A 29 21.78 -10.62 45.83
CA ALA A 29 21.94 -10.81 44.39
C ALA A 29 20.55 -11.05 43.77
N SER A 30 19.75 -10.00 43.64
CA SER A 30 18.51 -10.06 42.84
C SER A 30 18.05 -8.67 42.35
N ALA A 31 18.96 -7.85 41.82
CA ALA A 31 18.60 -6.55 41.26
C ALA A 31 19.32 -6.18 39.95
N GLN A 32 19.83 -7.15 39.17
CA GLN A 32 20.57 -6.85 37.93
C GLN A 32 20.07 -7.53 36.65
N GLN A 33 18.97 -8.28 36.67
CA GLN A 33 18.42 -8.84 35.42
C GLN A 33 17.29 -8.02 34.78
N GLN A 34 16.73 -7.03 35.50
CA GLN A 34 15.60 -6.22 34.99
C GLN A 34 16.05 -4.90 34.32
N THR A 35 17.34 -4.71 34.00
CA THR A 35 17.86 -3.42 33.51
C THR A 35 18.55 -3.45 32.15
N THR A 36 18.96 -4.61 31.63
CA THR A 36 19.67 -4.69 30.33
C THR A 36 18.75 -4.87 29.13
N GLY A 37 17.72 -5.73 29.23
CA GLY A 37 16.76 -5.98 28.14
C GLY A 37 15.90 -4.75 27.83
N VAL A 38 15.36 -4.11 28.87
CA VAL A 38 14.54 -2.89 28.73
C VAL A 38 15.36 -1.71 28.19
N ALA A 39 16.62 -1.59 28.62
CA ALA A 39 17.53 -0.56 28.11
C ALA A 39 17.93 -0.77 26.64
N ALA A 40 17.92 -2.02 26.15
CA ALA A 40 18.16 -2.31 24.75
C ALA A 40 16.92 -2.03 23.88
N GLN A 41 15.71 -2.32 24.40
CA GLN A 41 14.45 -2.00 23.71
C GLN A 41 14.24 -0.49 23.54
N SER A 42 14.62 0.33 24.53
CA SER A 42 14.52 1.79 24.43
C SER A 42 15.52 2.41 23.43
N ALA A 43 16.47 1.64 22.92
CA ALA A 43 17.37 2.07 21.86
C ALA A 43 16.80 1.86 20.45
N LEU A 44 15.74 1.07 20.28
CA LEU A 44 15.09 0.87 18.98
C LEU A 44 14.56 2.19 18.41
N ARG A 45 14.58 2.32 17.09
CA ARG A 45 14.13 3.54 16.41
C ARG A 45 13.19 3.18 15.28
N ILE A 46 12.16 4.00 15.08
CA ILE A 46 11.42 3.98 13.83
C ILE A 46 12.36 4.59 12.78
N ASN A 47 12.66 3.86 11.72
CA ASN A 47 13.68 4.22 10.76
C ASN A 47 13.10 4.77 9.46
N GLU A 48 12.05 4.11 9.00
CA GLU A 48 11.40 4.36 7.72
C GLU A 48 9.96 3.86 7.76
N LEU A 49 9.06 4.48 6.99
CA LEU A 49 7.69 4.00 6.80
C LEU A 49 7.19 4.30 5.39
N MET A 50 6.20 3.54 4.93
CA MET A 50 5.44 3.81 3.72
C MET A 50 3.96 3.63 3.96
N ALA A 51 3.19 4.71 3.79
CA ALA A 51 1.75 4.76 4.04
C ALA A 51 0.88 4.57 2.77
N SER A 52 1.50 4.30 1.63
CA SER A 52 0.80 3.84 0.44
C SER A 52 1.75 3.04 -0.44
N ASN A 53 1.83 1.74 -0.19
CA ASN A 53 2.69 0.87 -0.95
C ASN A 53 1.96 0.30 -2.16
N GLY A 54 2.35 0.76 -3.34
CA GLY A 54 1.90 0.22 -4.59
C GLY A 54 2.81 -0.89 -5.08
N SER A 55 4.13 -0.73 -4.99
CA SER A 55 5.12 -1.46 -5.79
C SER A 55 6.43 -1.81 -5.10
N THR A 56 6.68 -1.32 -3.89
CA THR A 56 8.06 -1.24 -3.40
C THR A 56 8.45 -2.46 -2.61
N LEU A 57 7.54 -2.89 -1.72
CA LEU A 57 7.70 -4.08 -0.90
C LEU A 57 6.48 -4.99 -1.10
N VAL A 58 6.72 -6.23 -1.47
CA VAL A 58 5.68 -7.26 -1.55
C VAL A 58 5.69 -8.04 -0.24
N ASP A 59 4.51 -8.40 0.25
CA ASP A 59 4.38 -9.31 1.38
C ASP A 59 4.89 -10.71 0.96
N PRO A 60 5.95 -11.26 1.58
CA PRO A 60 6.47 -12.58 1.24
C PRO A 60 5.47 -13.71 1.52
N ASP A 61 4.49 -13.48 2.42
CA ASP A 61 3.43 -14.44 2.73
C ASP A 61 2.20 -14.28 1.79
N ASP A 62 2.13 -13.17 1.04
CA ASP A 62 1.05 -12.86 0.08
C ASP A 62 1.60 -12.08 -1.14
N PRO A 63 2.12 -12.78 -2.16
CA PRO A 63 2.88 -12.17 -3.26
C PRO A 63 2.07 -11.22 -4.15
N ASP A 64 0.74 -11.17 -4.00
CA ASP A 64 -0.15 -10.28 -4.71
C ASP A 64 -0.47 -8.98 -3.92
N ARG A 65 0.02 -8.86 -2.68
CA ARG A 65 -0.21 -7.68 -1.83
C ARG A 65 1.06 -6.85 -1.62
N THR A 66 0.86 -5.54 -1.62
CA THR A 66 1.87 -4.53 -1.28
C THR A 66 1.35 -3.71 -0.11
N PRO A 67 1.34 -4.25 1.11
CA PRO A 67 0.83 -3.52 2.27
C PRO A 67 1.71 -2.33 2.64
N ASP A 68 1.13 -1.37 3.33
CA ASP A 68 1.89 -0.34 4.03
C ASP A 68 2.83 -0.98 5.05
N TRP A 69 3.89 -0.29 5.41
CA TRP A 69 4.88 -0.88 6.30
C TRP A 69 5.64 0.16 7.13
N ILE A 70 6.16 -0.31 8.26
CA ILE A 70 7.00 0.43 9.19
C ILE A 70 8.27 -0.38 9.40
N GLU A 71 9.42 0.27 9.31
CA GLU A 71 10.72 -0.33 9.60
C GLU A 71 11.25 0.14 10.95
N ILE A 72 11.67 -0.82 11.77
CA ILE A 72 12.35 -0.59 13.04
C ILE A 72 13.83 -0.92 12.88
N TYR A 73 14.69 0.00 13.31
CA TYR A 73 16.15 -0.17 13.34
C TYR A 73 16.64 -0.44 14.76
N ASN A 74 17.59 -1.38 14.88
CA ASN A 74 18.31 -1.67 16.11
C ASN A 74 19.75 -1.10 16.05
N PRO A 75 20.02 0.06 16.68
CA PRO A 75 21.36 0.67 16.69
C PRO A 75 22.33 0.00 17.68
N THR A 76 21.92 -1.05 18.39
CA THR A 76 22.76 -1.67 19.42
C THR A 76 23.69 -2.72 18.82
N ALA A 77 24.76 -3.05 19.56
CA ALA A 77 25.70 -4.11 19.20
C ALA A 77 25.19 -5.53 19.53
N SER A 78 23.95 -5.66 19.99
CA SER A 78 23.33 -6.94 20.39
C SER A 78 21.97 -7.10 19.73
N GLU A 79 21.48 -8.33 19.66
CA GLU A 79 20.10 -8.58 19.24
C GLU A 79 19.11 -7.99 20.25
N VAL A 80 18.02 -7.39 19.76
CA VAL A 80 16.97 -6.80 20.60
C VAL A 80 15.62 -7.42 20.27
N SER A 81 14.89 -7.88 21.29
CA SER A 81 13.53 -8.43 21.15
C SER A 81 12.48 -7.31 21.16
N LEU A 82 11.47 -7.43 20.29
CA LEU A 82 10.28 -6.57 20.29
C LEU A 82 9.16 -7.11 21.18
N GLN A 83 9.34 -8.28 21.79
CA GLN A 83 8.30 -8.88 22.61
C GLN A 83 7.90 -7.93 23.76
N GLY A 84 6.58 -7.69 23.89
CA GLY A 84 5.99 -6.79 24.87
C GLY A 84 5.98 -5.32 24.46
N LEU A 85 6.59 -4.95 23.32
CA LEU A 85 6.47 -3.59 22.77
C LEU A 85 5.12 -3.41 22.09
N ALA A 86 4.70 -2.15 21.97
CA ALA A 86 3.50 -1.78 21.25
C ALA A 86 3.78 -0.79 20.12
N LEU A 87 3.04 -0.93 19.02
CA LEU A 87 2.94 0.08 17.97
C LEU A 87 1.53 0.68 17.92
N SER A 88 1.46 1.94 17.53
CA SER A 88 0.21 2.66 17.30
C SER A 88 0.36 3.69 16.19
N ASP A 89 -0.71 3.90 15.42
CA ASP A 89 -0.93 5.03 14.53
C ASP A 89 -1.72 6.19 15.20
N ASP A 90 -2.13 5.98 16.46
CA ASP A 90 -2.98 6.89 17.22
C ASP A 90 -2.33 7.19 18.58
N PRO A 91 -1.88 8.44 18.82
CA PRO A 91 -1.21 8.82 20.06
C PRO A 91 -2.13 8.73 21.29
N ALA A 92 -3.46 8.70 21.10
CA ALA A 92 -4.41 8.50 22.21
C ALA A 92 -4.57 7.02 22.60
N ARG A 93 -4.02 6.08 21.81
CA ARG A 93 -4.09 4.62 22.04
C ARG A 93 -2.71 3.97 21.89
N PRO A 94 -1.73 4.27 22.75
CA PRO A 94 -0.35 3.81 22.58
C PRO A 94 -0.15 2.28 22.63
N ALA A 95 -1.13 1.52 23.17
CA ALA A 95 -1.12 0.06 23.19
C ALA A 95 -2.01 -0.58 22.09
N LYS A 96 -2.17 0.08 20.93
CA LYS A 96 -3.08 -0.37 19.86
C LYS A 96 -2.74 -1.75 19.32
N HIS A 97 -1.46 -2.02 19.05
CA HIS A 97 -0.97 -3.34 18.63
C HIS A 97 0.22 -3.76 19.48
N VAL A 98 0.06 -4.83 20.29
CA VAL A 98 1.11 -5.36 21.16
C VAL A 98 1.76 -6.58 20.53
N ILE A 99 3.08 -6.54 20.36
CA ILE A 99 3.86 -7.67 19.84
C ILE A 99 4.04 -8.69 20.97
N THR A 100 3.35 -9.82 20.87
CA THR A 100 3.38 -10.85 21.92
C THR A 100 4.33 -12.00 21.59
N GLN A 101 4.67 -12.13 20.32
CA GLN A 101 5.56 -13.16 19.78
C GLN A 101 7.03 -12.74 19.98
N ASN A 102 7.92 -13.73 20.03
CA ASN A 102 9.35 -13.47 20.13
C ASN A 102 9.93 -13.11 18.75
N VAL A 103 9.85 -11.83 18.42
CA VAL A 103 10.48 -11.25 17.22
C VAL A 103 11.70 -10.47 17.66
N THR A 104 12.81 -10.63 16.96
CA THR A 104 14.08 -9.98 17.29
C THR A 104 14.67 -9.26 16.09
N ILE A 105 15.46 -8.21 16.36
CA ILE A 105 16.26 -7.51 15.36
C ILE A 105 17.74 -7.75 15.66
N PRO A 106 18.54 -8.27 14.71
CA PRO A 106 19.98 -8.41 14.86
C PRO A 106 20.69 -7.08 15.18
N PRO A 107 21.95 -7.11 15.67
CA PRO A 107 22.78 -5.93 15.85
C PRO A 107 22.89 -5.11 14.56
N ASN A 108 22.65 -3.79 14.63
CA ASN A 108 22.62 -2.89 13.45
C ASN A 108 21.68 -3.38 12.34
N GLY A 109 20.68 -4.18 12.70
CA GLY A 109 19.71 -4.75 11.77
C GLY A 109 18.43 -3.94 11.68
N PHE A 110 17.60 -4.31 10.70
CA PHE A 110 16.31 -3.73 10.42
C PHE A 110 15.23 -4.81 10.46
N LEU A 111 14.01 -4.43 10.84
CA LEU A 111 12.85 -5.30 10.81
C LEU A 111 11.66 -4.55 10.23
N ILE A 112 10.98 -5.18 9.27
CA ILE A 112 9.78 -4.64 8.64
C ILE A 112 8.54 -5.21 9.32
N LEU A 113 7.58 -4.34 9.61
CA LEU A 113 6.25 -4.66 10.11
C LEU A 113 5.21 -4.17 9.09
N TYR A 114 4.31 -5.05 8.66
CA TYR A 114 3.27 -4.76 7.67
C TYR A 114 2.04 -4.14 8.35
N ALA A 115 1.74 -2.89 8.01
CA ALA A 115 0.57 -2.16 8.48
C ALA A 115 -0.63 -2.45 7.57
N ASP A 116 -1.24 -3.63 7.70
CA ASP A 116 -2.25 -4.11 6.76
C ASP A 116 -3.60 -4.51 7.40
N ASN A 117 -3.77 -4.19 8.68
CA ASN A 117 -4.94 -4.53 9.49
C ASN A 117 -5.24 -6.06 9.51
N ALA A 118 -4.22 -6.92 9.37
CA ALA A 118 -4.38 -8.36 9.33
C ALA A 118 -3.43 -9.12 10.30
N PRO A 119 -3.47 -8.83 11.62
CA PRO A 119 -2.54 -9.39 12.59
C PRO A 119 -2.60 -10.91 12.73
N GLN A 120 -3.69 -11.54 12.27
CA GLN A 120 -3.83 -13.00 12.20
C GLN A 120 -2.88 -13.68 11.21
N ARG A 121 -2.26 -12.92 10.28
CA ARG A 121 -1.36 -13.47 9.24
C ARG A 121 0.00 -13.85 9.79
N GLY A 122 0.46 -13.16 10.83
CA GLY A 122 1.75 -13.47 11.43
C GLY A 122 2.24 -12.39 12.38
N PRO A 123 3.38 -12.63 13.05
CA PRO A 123 3.95 -11.73 14.04
C PRO A 123 4.47 -10.40 13.47
N LEU A 124 4.59 -10.30 12.14
CA LEU A 124 5.01 -9.08 11.44
C LEU A 124 3.83 -8.24 10.93
N HIS A 125 2.58 -8.71 11.08
CA HIS A 125 1.38 -8.00 10.61
C HIS A 125 0.73 -7.22 11.74
N LEU A 126 0.47 -5.93 11.51
CA LEU A 126 -0.08 -5.02 12.49
C LEU A 126 -1.62 -4.99 12.42
N GLY A 127 -2.23 -4.59 13.54
CA GLY A 127 -3.68 -4.45 13.71
C GLY A 127 -4.24 -3.13 13.19
N PHE A 128 -3.52 -2.46 12.29
CA PHE A 128 -3.89 -1.19 11.69
C PHE A 128 -3.18 -1.01 10.34
N ALA A 129 -3.62 -0.02 9.57
CA ALA A 129 -3.00 0.44 8.33
C ALA A 129 -2.70 1.93 8.44
N LEU A 130 -1.83 2.46 7.57
CA LEU A 130 -1.43 3.87 7.62
C LEU A 130 -2.25 4.72 6.66
N SER A 131 -2.51 5.97 7.04
CA SER A 131 -3.16 6.94 6.16
C SER A 131 -2.15 7.64 5.26
N ARG A 132 -2.29 7.49 3.92
CA ARG A 132 -1.46 8.25 2.96
C ARG A 132 -1.59 9.78 3.09
N ALA A 133 -2.66 10.28 3.72
CA ALA A 133 -2.89 11.72 3.90
C ALA A 133 -1.97 12.35 4.97
N GLY A 134 -1.14 11.53 5.63
CA GLY A 134 -0.34 11.92 6.77
C GLY A 134 -0.99 11.47 8.07
N GLU A 135 -0.17 10.99 8.99
CA GLU A 135 -0.60 10.43 10.27
C GLU A 135 0.56 10.44 11.27
N PHE A 136 0.45 9.60 12.28
CA PHE A 136 1.39 9.40 13.37
C PHE A 136 1.81 7.94 13.40
N VAL A 137 3.02 7.65 13.86
CA VAL A 137 3.45 6.31 14.29
C VAL A 137 4.24 6.44 15.58
N GLY A 138 3.87 5.64 16.58
CA GLY A 138 4.56 5.56 17.86
C GLY A 138 4.98 4.13 18.18
N LEU A 139 6.19 3.99 18.73
CA LEU A 139 6.74 2.76 19.31
C LEU A 139 6.83 2.94 20.83
N TYR A 140 6.23 2.01 21.58
CA TYR A 140 6.07 2.13 23.03
C TYR A 140 6.59 0.90 23.77
N LEU A 141 7.19 1.15 24.94
CA LEU A 141 7.43 0.17 25.97
C LEU A 141 6.21 0.11 26.89
N LEU A 142 5.68 -1.10 27.15
CA LEU A 142 4.61 -1.30 28.13
C LEU A 142 5.18 -1.81 29.46
N ASP A 143 4.74 -1.23 30.57
CA ASP A 143 5.01 -1.77 31.90
C ASP A 143 4.04 -2.93 32.26
N GLY A 144 4.28 -3.57 33.41
CA GLY A 144 3.43 -4.68 33.88
C GLY A 144 1.99 -4.28 34.24
N ALA A 145 1.67 -2.99 34.29
CA ALA A 145 0.34 -2.45 34.48
C ALA A 145 -0.30 -1.97 33.15
N GLY A 146 0.40 -2.10 32.03
CA GLY A 146 -0.04 -1.67 30.71
C GLY A 146 0.16 -0.18 30.44
N ASN A 147 0.90 0.54 31.28
CA ASN A 147 1.23 1.94 30.98
C ASN A 147 2.30 1.99 29.89
N ALA A 148 2.08 2.86 28.91
CA ALA A 148 2.98 3.05 27.79
C ALA A 148 4.00 4.16 28.06
N THR A 149 5.26 3.90 27.75
CA THR A 149 6.34 4.89 27.67
C THR A 149 6.83 4.94 26.23
N ALA A 150 6.84 6.12 25.61
CA ALA A 150 7.33 6.30 24.24
C ALA A 150 8.82 5.93 24.15
N ILE A 151 9.16 5.10 23.16
CA ILE A 151 10.53 4.82 22.74
C ILE A 151 10.91 5.78 21.61
N ASP A 152 10.07 5.87 20.59
CA ASP A 152 10.24 6.75 19.44
C ASP A 152 8.87 7.05 18.81
N GLU A 153 8.74 8.23 18.22
CA GLU A 153 7.49 8.74 17.67
C GLU A 153 7.78 9.60 16.43
N VAL A 154 6.90 9.53 15.44
CA VAL A 154 6.99 10.32 14.21
C VAL A 154 5.61 10.74 13.73
N GLU A 155 5.45 12.02 13.42
CA GLU A 155 4.36 12.51 12.57
C GLU A 155 4.89 12.62 11.14
N PHE A 156 4.15 12.09 10.18
CA PHE A 156 4.52 12.12 8.77
C PHE A 156 3.48 12.88 7.93
N PRO A 157 3.92 13.63 6.90
CA PRO A 157 3.03 14.39 6.03
C PRO A 157 2.27 13.48 5.07
N ALA A 158 1.41 14.05 4.22
CA ALA A 158 0.85 13.29 3.10
C ALA A 158 1.97 12.71 2.23
N LEU A 159 1.89 11.41 1.94
CA LEU A 159 2.85 10.69 1.12
C LEU A 159 2.19 10.29 -0.20
N GLU A 160 2.95 10.47 -1.28
CA GLU A 160 2.59 9.85 -2.55
C GLU A 160 2.75 8.33 -2.47
N ARG A 161 2.01 7.62 -3.32
CA ARG A 161 2.18 6.16 -3.45
C ARG A 161 3.62 5.84 -3.83
N ASP A 162 4.17 4.80 -3.21
CA ASP A 162 5.55 4.32 -3.41
C ASP A 162 6.64 5.28 -2.94
N VAL A 163 6.29 6.26 -2.10
CA VAL A 163 7.23 7.17 -1.44
C VAL A 163 7.28 6.84 0.04
N ALA A 164 8.49 6.62 0.55
CA ALA A 164 8.72 6.41 1.97
C ALA A 164 8.94 7.75 2.68
N TYR A 165 8.71 7.75 3.98
CA TYR A 165 9.19 8.79 4.87
C TYR A 165 10.24 8.15 5.75
N ALA A 166 11.48 8.62 5.67
CA ALA A 166 12.63 8.00 6.33
C ALA A 166 13.52 9.02 7.03
N ARG A 167 14.24 8.55 8.05
CA ARG A 167 15.35 9.29 8.62
C ARG A 167 16.49 9.40 7.61
N VAL A 168 17.18 10.55 7.58
CA VAL A 168 18.35 10.75 6.69
C VAL A 168 19.53 9.84 7.06
N VAL A 169 19.64 9.44 8.33
CA VAL A 169 20.67 8.53 8.85
C VAL A 169 19.98 7.49 9.73
N ASP A 170 20.43 6.24 9.70
CA ASP A 170 19.76 5.16 10.44
C ASP A 170 19.56 5.51 11.93
N GLY A 171 18.30 5.51 12.37
CA GLY A 171 17.90 5.78 13.74
C GLY A 171 18.11 7.22 14.26
N VAL A 172 18.66 8.15 13.46
CA VAL A 172 18.91 9.54 13.88
C VAL A 172 18.67 10.57 12.77
N GLY A 173 18.72 11.85 13.11
CA GLY A 173 18.60 12.94 12.13
C GLY A 173 17.15 13.29 11.76
N THR A 174 17.03 14.16 10.76
CA THR A 174 15.75 14.68 10.26
C THR A 174 15.03 13.64 9.42
N TRP A 175 13.70 13.69 9.43
CA TRP A 175 12.87 12.92 8.51
C TRP A 175 12.73 13.65 7.17
N ARG A 176 12.62 12.89 6.09
CA ARG A 176 12.33 13.39 4.74
C ARG A 176 11.51 12.37 3.97
N MET A 177 10.82 12.84 2.94
CA MET A 177 10.36 11.95 1.87
C MET A 177 11.60 11.35 1.19
N SER A 178 11.60 10.03 0.98
CA SER A 178 12.74 9.27 0.45
C SER A 178 12.31 8.09 -0.41
N ARG A 179 13.28 7.46 -1.09
CA ARG A 179 13.08 6.12 -1.67
C ARG A 179 12.98 5.13 -0.53
N PRO A 180 12.08 4.15 -0.66
CA PRO A 180 12.04 3.05 0.27
C PRO A 180 13.37 2.28 0.26
N THR A 181 13.96 2.10 1.43
CA THR A 181 15.15 1.28 1.68
C THR A 181 14.87 0.10 2.61
N PRO A 182 13.78 -0.68 2.39
CA PRO A 182 13.37 -1.73 3.32
C PRO A 182 14.49 -2.78 3.49
N GLY A 183 14.86 -3.00 4.74
CA GLY A 183 15.92 -3.91 5.17
C GLY A 183 17.33 -3.39 4.94
N LYS A 184 17.52 -2.11 4.59
CA LYS A 184 18.82 -1.51 4.24
C LYS A 184 19.03 -0.18 4.95
N SER A 185 20.28 0.28 4.95
CA SER A 185 20.65 1.58 5.50
C SER A 185 20.10 2.74 4.66
N ASN A 186 19.59 3.76 5.34
CA ASN A 186 19.17 5.04 4.76
C ASN A 186 20.36 5.95 4.41
N THR A 187 21.60 5.56 4.73
CA THR A 187 22.80 6.43 4.64
C THR A 187 23.64 6.24 3.38
N ILE A 188 23.30 5.26 2.54
CA ILE A 188 23.90 5.03 1.22
C ILE A 188 22.74 4.98 0.25
N ASN A 189 22.41 6.12 -0.35
CA ASN A 189 21.23 6.23 -1.20
C ASN A 189 21.66 6.40 -2.65
N PRO A 190 21.24 5.51 -3.56
CA PRO A 190 21.31 5.84 -4.98
C PRO A 190 20.46 7.09 -5.27
N PRO A 191 20.64 7.74 -6.43
CA PRO A 191 19.89 8.94 -6.78
C PRO A 191 18.37 8.79 -6.61
N TRP A 192 17.67 9.86 -6.25
CA TRP A 192 16.21 9.92 -6.21
C TRP A 192 15.66 10.49 -7.52
N ILE A 193 14.91 9.69 -8.28
CA ILE A 193 14.19 10.13 -9.47
C ILE A 193 12.71 10.38 -9.15
N SER A 194 12.18 11.56 -9.47
CA SER A 194 10.76 11.95 -9.38
C SER A 194 10.30 12.74 -10.60
N GLU A 195 9.02 13.11 -10.62
CA GLU A 195 8.41 13.97 -11.65
C GLU A 195 8.70 13.52 -13.09
N VAL A 196 8.77 12.20 -13.29
CA VAL A 196 8.98 11.62 -14.62
C VAL A 196 7.74 11.89 -15.45
N THR A 197 7.93 12.61 -16.56
CA THR A 197 6.85 12.92 -17.51
C THR A 197 6.19 11.64 -17.97
N ARG A 198 4.86 11.59 -17.82
CA ARG A 198 4.00 10.56 -18.38
C ARG A 198 3.38 11.09 -19.67
N PRO A 199 3.12 10.25 -20.68
CA PRO A 199 2.29 10.66 -21.79
C PRO A 199 0.94 11.09 -21.20
N THR A 200 0.59 12.36 -21.37
CA THR A 200 -0.71 12.86 -20.93
C THR A 200 -1.75 12.22 -21.83
N VAL A 201 -2.33 11.11 -21.37
CA VAL A 201 -3.44 10.47 -22.07
C VAL A 201 -4.72 10.89 -21.37
N ALA A 202 -5.37 11.90 -21.94
CA ALA A 202 -6.70 12.31 -21.53
C ALA A 202 -7.75 11.59 -22.41
N PRO A 203 -8.98 11.40 -21.93
CA PRO A 203 -10.07 10.87 -22.74
C PRO A 203 -10.17 11.63 -24.06
N ASP A 204 -10.38 10.89 -25.14
CA ASP A 204 -10.52 11.42 -26.50
C ASP A 204 -9.26 12.10 -27.08
N ILE A 205 -8.12 12.08 -26.39
CA ILE A 205 -6.85 12.60 -26.90
C ILE A 205 -5.91 11.43 -27.23
N PRO A 206 -5.46 11.28 -28.49
CA PRO A 206 -4.56 10.19 -28.87
C PRO A 206 -3.19 10.33 -28.21
N ALA A 207 -2.63 9.20 -27.78
CA ALA A 207 -1.25 9.11 -27.33
C ALA A 207 -0.27 9.53 -28.44
N PRO A 208 0.91 10.08 -28.08
CA PRO A 208 1.82 10.67 -29.05
C PRO A 208 2.34 9.66 -30.09
N THR A 209 2.37 10.09 -31.35
CA THR A 209 3.06 9.44 -32.48
C THR A 209 4.32 10.20 -32.91
N GLU A 210 4.42 11.47 -32.53
CA GLU A 210 5.60 12.32 -32.69
C GLU A 210 6.63 12.08 -31.57
N PRO A 211 7.89 12.58 -31.71
CA PRO A 211 8.88 12.46 -30.65
C PRO A 211 8.35 12.95 -29.29
N PHE A 212 8.58 12.14 -28.26
CA PHE A 212 8.07 12.35 -26.91
C PHE A 212 9.23 12.64 -25.95
N THR A 213 9.26 13.85 -25.39
CA THR A 213 10.26 14.25 -24.39
C THR A 213 9.86 13.72 -23.01
N VAL A 214 10.71 12.86 -22.45
CA VAL A 214 10.64 12.43 -21.06
C VAL A 214 11.54 13.33 -20.25
N SER A 215 10.97 13.97 -19.25
CA SER A 215 11.69 14.86 -18.34
C SER A 215 11.55 14.31 -16.93
N ALA A 216 12.58 14.41 -16.09
CA ALA A 216 12.63 13.86 -14.73
C ALA A 216 13.36 14.82 -13.80
N VAL A 217 12.97 14.85 -12.52
CA VAL A 217 13.76 15.49 -11.45
C VAL A 217 14.62 14.40 -10.82
N ILE A 218 15.93 14.62 -10.73
CA ILE A 218 16.89 13.65 -10.19
C ILE A 218 17.76 14.37 -9.17
N THR A 219 17.62 13.98 -7.90
CA THR A 219 18.39 14.50 -6.78
C THR A 219 19.27 13.41 -6.19
N ASP A 220 20.32 13.81 -5.48
CA ASP A 220 21.25 12.90 -4.83
C ASP A 220 21.86 13.61 -3.61
N ASP A 221 22.37 12.88 -2.62
CA ASP A 221 23.11 13.47 -1.49
C ASP A 221 24.59 13.77 -1.81
N GLY A 222 25.11 13.18 -2.88
CA GLY A 222 26.37 13.52 -3.53
C GLY A 222 26.14 14.22 -4.87
N SER A 223 26.50 13.54 -5.96
CA SER A 223 26.31 14.04 -7.32
C SER A 223 25.78 12.97 -8.28
N VAL A 224 24.84 13.37 -9.15
CA VAL A 224 24.32 12.50 -10.21
C VAL A 224 25.37 12.37 -11.32
N ALA A 225 26.01 11.21 -11.42
CA ALA A 225 27.02 10.94 -12.44
C ALA A 225 26.41 10.63 -13.81
N LEU A 226 25.27 9.93 -13.85
CA LEU A 226 24.59 9.55 -15.08
C LEU A 226 23.07 9.58 -14.92
N ALA A 227 22.37 10.01 -15.97
CA ALA A 227 20.93 9.86 -16.13
C ALA A 227 20.63 9.27 -17.51
N VAL A 228 19.85 8.19 -17.56
CA VAL A 228 19.53 7.44 -18.78
C VAL A 228 18.05 7.12 -18.84
N LEU A 229 17.40 7.47 -19.94
CA LEU A 229 16.08 7.00 -20.30
C LEU A 229 16.22 5.69 -21.06
N TYR A 230 15.60 4.63 -20.57
CA TYR A 230 15.51 3.35 -21.28
C TYR A 230 14.12 3.20 -21.84
N TYR A 231 14.01 2.88 -23.14
CA TYR A 231 12.72 2.56 -23.75
C TYR A 231 12.77 1.29 -24.60
N MET A 232 11.61 0.67 -24.78
CA MET A 232 11.41 -0.48 -25.65
C MET A 232 10.16 -0.27 -26.51
N THR A 233 10.11 -0.97 -27.64
CA THR A 233 8.95 -0.98 -28.53
C THR A 233 8.47 -2.41 -28.80
N ALA A 234 7.18 -2.58 -28.98
CA ALA A 234 6.57 -3.83 -29.42
C ALA A 234 5.41 -3.55 -30.38
N THR A 235 5.20 -4.46 -31.32
CA THR A 235 4.03 -4.47 -32.21
C THR A 235 3.16 -5.69 -31.87
N ALA A 236 1.87 -5.62 -32.17
CA ALA A 236 0.96 -6.75 -31.94
C ALA A 236 1.44 -8.03 -32.68
N PRO A 237 1.22 -9.24 -32.10
CA PRO A 237 0.57 -9.49 -30.81
C PRO A 237 1.54 -9.23 -29.63
N TYR A 238 1.07 -8.50 -28.62
CA TYR A 238 1.89 -8.09 -27.45
C TYR A 238 2.04 -9.19 -26.40
N THR A 239 2.33 -10.40 -26.86
CA THR A 239 2.23 -11.63 -26.05
C THR A 239 3.44 -11.90 -25.16
N GLU A 240 4.53 -11.15 -25.31
CA GLU A 240 5.72 -11.25 -24.45
C GLU A 240 6.35 -9.86 -24.25
N PRO A 241 6.88 -9.53 -23.05
CA PRO A 241 7.68 -8.32 -22.88
C PRO A 241 8.99 -8.47 -23.67
N PRO A 242 9.30 -7.59 -24.63
CA PRO A 242 10.59 -7.66 -25.30
C PRO A 242 11.70 -7.41 -24.29
N THR A 243 12.81 -8.14 -24.46
CA THR A 243 13.89 -8.23 -23.46
C THR A 243 14.99 -7.18 -23.68
N SER A 244 14.86 -6.32 -24.70
CA SER A 244 15.89 -5.35 -25.08
C SER A 244 15.42 -3.93 -24.85
N TRP A 245 16.17 -3.19 -24.05
CA TRP A 245 15.97 -1.77 -23.78
C TRP A 245 16.96 -0.93 -24.57
N THR A 246 16.49 0.15 -25.17
CA THR A 246 17.30 1.13 -25.87
C THR A 246 17.63 2.27 -24.91
N PRO A 247 18.90 2.50 -24.58
CA PRO A 247 19.31 3.61 -23.72
C PRO A 247 19.34 4.93 -24.50
N VAL A 248 18.93 6.00 -23.84
CA VAL A 248 19.01 7.39 -24.29
C VAL A 248 19.59 8.20 -23.15
N THR A 249 20.80 8.74 -23.31
CA THR A 249 21.39 9.62 -22.30
C THR A 249 20.50 10.84 -22.11
N MET A 250 20.15 11.14 -20.86
CA MET A 250 19.41 12.34 -20.51
C MET A 250 20.35 13.50 -20.23
N THR A 251 19.99 14.70 -20.66
CA THR A 251 20.78 15.93 -20.45
C THR A 251 20.16 16.78 -19.36
N SER A 252 20.97 17.32 -18.44
CA SER A 252 20.51 18.32 -17.47
C SER A 252 20.07 19.59 -18.22
N VAL A 253 18.87 20.08 -17.90
CA VAL A 253 18.30 21.33 -18.45
C VAL A 253 18.30 22.47 -17.42
N GLY A 254 18.93 22.26 -16.26
CA GLY A 254 19.07 23.22 -15.17
C GLY A 254 18.47 22.71 -13.86
N GLY A 255 19.13 23.02 -12.74
CA GLY A 255 18.78 22.46 -11.42
C GLY A 255 18.87 20.93 -11.45
N ASP A 256 17.88 20.28 -10.85
CA ASP A 256 17.79 18.82 -10.75
C ASP A 256 17.02 18.19 -11.94
N ARG A 257 16.69 18.96 -13.00
CA ARG A 257 15.88 18.48 -14.13
C ARG A 257 16.74 17.90 -15.25
N TYR A 258 16.38 16.70 -15.73
CA TYR A 258 17.02 15.99 -16.84
C TYR A 258 16.00 15.62 -17.92
N GLU A 259 16.41 15.64 -19.19
CA GLU A 259 15.55 15.33 -20.34
C GLU A 259 16.15 14.34 -21.32
N GLY A 260 15.33 13.42 -21.83
CA GLY A 260 15.63 12.50 -22.92
C GLY A 260 14.45 12.38 -23.87
N VAL A 261 14.70 12.03 -25.13
CA VAL A 261 13.66 11.99 -26.17
C VAL A 261 13.47 10.57 -26.69
N ILE A 262 12.24 10.07 -26.61
CA ILE A 262 11.82 8.86 -27.33
C ILE A 262 11.45 9.29 -28.76
N PRO A 263 11.98 8.65 -29.81
CA PRO A 263 11.62 9.00 -31.18
C PRO A 263 10.14 8.73 -31.45
N GLY A 264 9.58 9.41 -32.46
CA GLY A 264 8.21 9.19 -32.90
C GLY A 264 7.99 7.74 -33.35
N MET A 265 6.80 7.21 -33.05
CA MET A 265 6.42 5.82 -33.30
C MET A 265 5.17 5.76 -34.17
N ALA A 266 5.12 4.76 -35.06
CA ALA A 266 3.92 4.49 -35.83
C ALA A 266 2.75 4.12 -34.91
N GLU A 267 1.53 4.41 -35.36
CA GLU A 267 0.30 4.05 -34.65
C GLU A 267 0.26 2.55 -34.34
N GLY A 268 -0.17 2.22 -33.12
CA GLY A 268 -0.22 0.84 -32.63
C GLY A 268 1.13 0.27 -32.18
N VAL A 269 2.21 1.05 -32.13
CA VAL A 269 3.44 0.60 -31.46
C VAL A 269 3.31 0.82 -29.96
N LEU A 270 3.45 -0.26 -29.18
CA LEU A 270 3.51 -0.20 -27.73
C LEU A 270 4.90 0.28 -27.32
N VAL A 271 4.97 1.38 -26.58
CA VAL A 271 6.19 1.89 -25.97
C VAL A 271 6.14 1.61 -24.48
N ARG A 272 7.23 1.09 -23.92
CA ARG A 272 7.46 1.12 -22.47
C ARG A 272 8.78 1.82 -22.17
N TYR A 273 8.86 2.53 -21.05
CA TYR A 273 10.05 3.27 -20.67
C TYR A 273 10.20 3.44 -19.15
N TYR A 274 11.44 3.66 -18.74
CA TYR A 274 11.81 4.02 -17.37
C TYR A 274 13.05 4.92 -17.40
N VAL A 275 13.31 5.64 -16.32
CA VAL A 275 14.53 6.43 -16.15
C VAL A 275 15.43 5.74 -15.15
N GLU A 276 16.73 5.72 -15.38
CA GLU A 276 17.77 5.23 -14.48
C GLU A 276 18.76 6.36 -14.21
N ALA A 277 19.25 6.42 -12.99
CA ALA A 277 20.26 7.38 -12.57
C ALA A 277 21.32 6.67 -11.74
N THR A 278 22.56 7.11 -11.85
CA THR A 278 23.72 6.60 -11.10
C THR A 278 24.45 7.76 -10.48
N ASP A 279 24.84 7.65 -9.21
CA ASP A 279 25.64 8.64 -8.52
C ASP A 279 27.16 8.45 -8.77
N ASP A 280 27.98 9.27 -8.11
CA ASP A 280 29.43 9.21 -8.16
C ASP A 280 30.05 8.09 -7.28
N ALA A 281 29.29 7.50 -6.37
CA ALA A 281 29.64 6.30 -5.63
C ALA A 281 29.44 5.02 -6.47
N GLY A 282 28.69 5.12 -7.57
CA GLY A 282 28.35 4.02 -8.46
C GLY A 282 27.03 3.32 -8.10
N ASP A 283 26.28 3.83 -7.13
CA ASP A 283 24.97 3.33 -6.79
C ASP A 283 23.94 3.85 -7.79
N SER A 284 23.06 2.95 -8.25
CA SER A 284 22.09 3.23 -9.30
C SER A 284 20.67 3.01 -8.84
N THR A 285 19.77 3.87 -9.28
CA THR A 285 18.33 3.68 -9.14
C THR A 285 17.66 3.70 -10.50
N ARG A 286 16.50 3.06 -10.60
CA ARG A 286 15.56 3.28 -11.70
C ARG A 286 14.18 3.67 -11.24
N PHE A 287 13.42 4.32 -12.10
CA PHE A 287 12.05 4.73 -11.86
C PHE A 287 11.15 4.50 -13.09
N PRO A 288 10.02 3.80 -12.91
CA PRO A 288 9.59 3.11 -11.68
C PRO A 288 10.55 2.00 -11.25
N THR A 289 10.63 1.72 -9.95
CA THR A 289 11.62 0.80 -9.35
C THR A 289 11.44 -0.64 -9.81
N LEU A 290 10.20 -1.10 -9.97
CA LEU A 290 9.90 -2.42 -10.51
C LEU A 290 9.83 -2.44 -12.05
N PRO A 291 10.47 -3.43 -12.73
CA PRO A 291 10.37 -3.59 -14.17
C PRO A 291 8.96 -3.75 -14.72
N SER A 292 8.09 -4.43 -13.97
CA SER A 292 6.69 -4.64 -14.34
C SER A 292 5.87 -3.34 -14.38
N ARG A 293 6.42 -2.24 -13.86
CA ARG A 293 5.74 -0.94 -13.74
C ARG A 293 6.35 0.16 -14.58
N ALA A 294 7.16 -0.18 -15.57
CA ALA A 294 7.61 0.79 -16.55
C ALA A 294 6.41 1.59 -17.10
N TYR A 295 6.59 2.91 -17.28
CA TYR A 295 5.59 3.71 -17.95
C TYR A 295 5.36 3.18 -19.35
N ALA A 296 4.15 3.33 -19.85
CA ALA A 296 3.79 2.79 -21.14
C ALA A 296 2.75 3.65 -21.83
N PHE A 297 2.76 3.60 -23.16
CA PHE A 297 1.67 4.08 -24.00
C PHE A 297 1.62 3.28 -25.30
N LEU A 298 0.44 3.21 -25.89
CA LEU A 298 0.24 2.70 -27.23
C LEU A 298 0.15 3.88 -28.20
N ALA A 299 1.14 4.06 -29.07
CA ALA A 299 1.21 5.23 -29.94
C ALA A 299 -0.05 5.40 -30.80
N GLY A 300 -0.61 6.61 -30.84
CA GLY A 300 -1.84 6.94 -31.56
C GLY A 300 -3.14 6.42 -30.94
N TYR A 301 -3.09 5.60 -29.89
CA TYR A 301 -4.29 5.11 -29.24
C TYR A 301 -5.05 6.26 -28.56
N GLN A 302 -6.32 6.41 -28.93
CA GLN A 302 -7.23 7.39 -28.35
C GLN A 302 -8.16 6.66 -27.35
N PRO A 303 -8.01 6.89 -26.03
CA PRO A 303 -8.88 6.25 -25.06
C PRO A 303 -10.31 6.76 -25.20
N PRO A 304 -11.32 5.87 -25.20
CA PRO A 304 -12.71 6.30 -25.23
C PRO A 304 -13.09 6.97 -23.91
N ARG A 305 -14.02 7.91 -23.98
CA ARG A 305 -14.64 8.50 -22.80
C ARG A 305 -15.73 7.59 -22.22
N LEU A 306 -15.34 6.78 -21.24
CA LEU A 306 -16.24 5.93 -20.45
C LEU A 306 -15.95 6.11 -18.97
N VAL A 307 -16.96 5.92 -18.12
CA VAL A 307 -16.79 5.96 -16.66
C VAL A 307 -17.52 4.79 -16.01
N ILE A 308 -16.95 4.24 -14.95
CA ILE A 308 -17.64 3.31 -14.08
C ILE A 308 -18.64 4.14 -13.29
N ASN A 309 -19.92 3.82 -13.46
CA ASN A 309 -21.03 4.58 -12.90
C ASN A 309 -21.62 3.94 -11.66
N LYS A 310 -21.56 2.61 -11.55
CA LYS A 310 -22.09 1.86 -10.41
C LYS A 310 -21.28 0.59 -10.20
N VAL A 311 -21.07 0.24 -8.94
CA VAL A 311 -20.43 -1.02 -8.53
C VAL A 311 -21.31 -1.69 -7.48
N VAL A 312 -21.84 -2.84 -7.84
CA VAL A 312 -22.62 -3.72 -6.96
C VAL A 312 -21.75 -4.94 -6.64
N SER A 313 -20.98 -4.83 -5.56
CA SER A 313 -20.08 -5.88 -5.04
C SER A 313 -20.76 -6.89 -4.12
N ARG A 314 -22.07 -6.75 -3.94
CA ARG A 314 -22.92 -7.72 -3.26
C ARG A 314 -24.35 -7.58 -3.76
N ASN A 315 -24.76 -8.47 -4.63
CA ASN A 315 -26.10 -8.44 -5.19
C ASN A 315 -27.05 -9.45 -4.53
N ASP A 316 -27.86 -8.97 -3.59
CA ASP A 316 -28.89 -9.81 -2.94
C ASP A 316 -30.28 -9.65 -3.59
N VAL A 317 -30.45 -8.72 -4.54
CA VAL A 317 -31.77 -8.19 -4.92
C VAL A 317 -32.10 -8.35 -6.39
N VAL A 318 -31.22 -7.90 -7.30
CA VAL A 318 -31.54 -7.79 -8.72
C VAL A 318 -31.02 -9.03 -9.45
N PRO A 319 -31.88 -9.95 -9.91
CA PRO A 319 -31.40 -11.14 -10.59
C PRO A 319 -30.87 -10.82 -11.98
N ASP A 320 -30.07 -11.74 -12.51
CA ASP A 320 -29.83 -11.80 -13.95
C ASP A 320 -31.18 -11.97 -14.69
N PRO A 321 -31.50 -11.11 -15.68
CA PRO A 321 -32.72 -11.26 -16.48
C PRO A 321 -32.84 -12.58 -17.24
N ASP A 322 -31.71 -13.18 -17.62
CA ASP A 322 -31.68 -14.43 -18.39
C ASP A 322 -31.66 -15.67 -17.48
N GLU A 323 -31.12 -15.54 -16.27
CA GLU A 323 -31.15 -16.56 -15.22
C GLU A 323 -31.70 -16.02 -13.88
N PRO A 324 -33.03 -15.96 -13.68
CA PRO A 324 -33.63 -15.31 -12.51
C PRO A 324 -33.27 -15.90 -11.13
N GLY A 325 -32.67 -17.10 -11.11
CA GLY A 325 -32.16 -17.74 -9.90
C GLY A 325 -30.81 -17.22 -9.45
N GLU A 326 -30.06 -16.56 -10.34
CA GLU A 326 -28.74 -16.03 -10.08
C GLU A 326 -28.77 -14.51 -9.87
N LYS A 327 -27.88 -14.05 -8.99
CA LYS A 327 -27.74 -12.65 -8.63
C LYS A 327 -26.25 -12.29 -8.61
N PRO A 328 -25.62 -12.21 -9.78
CA PRO A 328 -24.20 -11.95 -9.85
C PRO A 328 -23.88 -10.53 -9.39
N ASP A 329 -22.64 -10.31 -8.98
CA ASP A 329 -22.12 -8.96 -8.82
C ASP A 329 -22.05 -8.28 -10.18
N TRP A 330 -22.12 -6.96 -10.22
CA TRP A 330 -22.12 -6.26 -11.49
C TRP A 330 -21.64 -4.82 -11.39
N ILE A 331 -21.20 -4.30 -12.52
CA ILE A 331 -20.88 -2.88 -12.68
C ILE A 331 -21.66 -2.28 -13.84
N GLU A 332 -21.90 -0.97 -13.77
CA GLU A 332 -22.43 -0.19 -14.90
C GLU A 332 -21.37 0.74 -15.44
N ILE A 333 -21.27 0.78 -16.78
CA ILE A 333 -20.41 1.72 -17.49
C ILE A 333 -21.30 2.77 -18.15
N TYR A 334 -20.96 4.04 -17.94
CA TYR A 334 -21.65 5.19 -18.51
C TYR A 334 -20.80 5.83 -19.59
N ASN A 335 -21.44 6.19 -20.71
CA ASN A 335 -20.85 7.00 -21.76
C ASN A 335 -21.39 8.45 -21.67
N PRO A 336 -20.63 9.41 -21.14
CA PRO A 336 -21.04 10.82 -21.10
C PRO A 336 -20.91 11.52 -22.47
N GLY A 337 -20.38 10.83 -23.48
CA GLY A 337 -20.18 11.34 -24.82
C GLY A 337 -21.48 11.50 -25.63
N GLN A 338 -21.34 12.13 -26.79
CA GLN A 338 -22.43 12.42 -27.71
C GLN A 338 -22.58 11.37 -28.82
N THR A 339 -21.69 10.38 -28.85
CA THR A 339 -21.68 9.28 -29.82
C THR A 339 -21.54 7.96 -29.08
N ASP A 340 -22.09 6.89 -29.66
CA ASP A 340 -21.89 5.54 -29.16
C ASP A 340 -20.39 5.20 -29.10
N VAL A 341 -20.02 4.43 -28.09
CA VAL A 341 -18.65 3.93 -27.89
C VAL A 341 -18.68 2.41 -27.94
N LEU A 342 -17.73 1.81 -28.67
CA LEU A 342 -17.43 0.38 -28.59
C LEU A 342 -16.33 0.14 -27.55
N MET A 343 -16.49 -0.90 -26.74
CA MET A 343 -15.49 -1.30 -25.74
C MET A 343 -14.50 -2.35 -26.27
N ASP A 344 -14.44 -2.55 -27.58
CA ASP A 344 -13.56 -3.52 -28.22
C ASP A 344 -12.09 -3.25 -27.88
N GLY A 345 -11.37 -4.29 -27.47
CA GLY A 345 -9.96 -4.19 -27.08
C GLY A 345 -9.70 -3.55 -25.72
N LEU A 346 -10.74 -3.17 -24.97
CA LEU A 346 -10.62 -2.81 -23.56
C LEU A 346 -10.54 -4.08 -22.69
N SER A 347 -10.01 -3.91 -21.49
CA SER A 347 -9.97 -4.94 -20.45
C SER A 347 -10.55 -4.43 -19.14
N ILE A 348 -10.99 -5.37 -18.31
CA ILE A 348 -11.47 -5.13 -16.96
C ILE A 348 -10.66 -6.00 -15.99
N THR A 349 -10.39 -5.47 -14.81
CA THR A 349 -9.62 -6.18 -13.78
C THR A 349 -10.02 -5.74 -12.39
N ASN A 350 -10.04 -6.68 -11.45
CA ASN A 350 -10.05 -6.41 -10.01
C ASN A 350 -8.65 -6.54 -9.38
N GLN A 351 -7.61 -6.71 -10.21
CA GLN A 351 -6.22 -6.77 -9.80
C GLN A 351 -5.45 -5.68 -10.54
N ARG A 352 -5.18 -4.56 -9.85
CA ARG A 352 -4.47 -3.40 -10.41
C ARG A 352 -3.12 -3.74 -11.04
N SER A 353 -2.44 -4.75 -10.53
CA SER A 353 -1.18 -5.28 -11.07
C SER A 353 -1.33 -6.05 -12.39
N ARG A 354 -2.56 -6.43 -12.75
CA ARG A 354 -2.92 -7.17 -13.95
C ARG A 354 -3.97 -6.40 -14.77
N PRO A 355 -3.59 -5.30 -15.45
CA PRO A 355 -4.51 -4.48 -16.22
C PRO A 355 -5.21 -5.24 -17.36
N LEU A 356 -4.62 -6.35 -17.82
CA LEU A 356 -5.16 -7.22 -18.88
C LEU A 356 -5.81 -8.51 -18.34
N LEU A 357 -6.26 -8.53 -17.08
CA LEU A 357 -6.80 -9.73 -16.44
C LEU A 357 -7.93 -10.39 -17.24
N PHE A 358 -8.92 -9.60 -17.67
CA PHE A 358 -9.97 -10.06 -18.58
C PHE A 358 -10.15 -9.07 -19.73
N THR A 359 -9.92 -9.53 -20.96
CA THR A 359 -10.21 -8.72 -22.17
C THR A 359 -11.70 -8.81 -22.48
N LEU A 360 -12.35 -7.67 -22.69
CA LEU A 360 -13.78 -7.63 -22.97
C LEU A 360 -14.09 -8.29 -24.32
N PRO A 361 -15.23 -9.00 -24.43
CA PRO A 361 -15.76 -9.45 -25.71
C PRO A 361 -15.96 -8.29 -26.69
N ASN A 362 -15.79 -8.55 -27.98
CA ASN A 362 -16.10 -7.57 -29.00
C ASN A 362 -17.61 -7.35 -29.13
N GLY A 363 -18.01 -6.13 -29.48
CA GLY A 363 -19.39 -5.74 -29.77
C GLY A 363 -20.15 -5.10 -28.60
N ILE A 364 -19.52 -4.90 -27.44
CA ILE A 364 -20.12 -4.14 -26.34
C ILE A 364 -20.22 -2.67 -26.76
N ARG A 365 -21.45 -2.23 -27.00
CA ARG A 365 -21.77 -0.85 -27.38
C ARG A 365 -22.39 -0.12 -26.20
N VAL A 366 -21.78 0.99 -25.80
CA VAL A 366 -22.33 1.91 -24.79
C VAL A 366 -22.95 3.10 -25.52
N PRO A 367 -24.29 3.25 -25.51
CA PRO A 367 -24.97 4.32 -26.24
C PRO A 367 -24.53 5.72 -25.76
N ALA A 368 -24.57 6.71 -26.63
CA ALA A 368 -24.35 8.11 -26.24
C ALA A 368 -25.28 8.52 -25.08
N GLY A 369 -24.73 9.03 -23.98
CA GLY A 369 -25.49 9.36 -22.77
C GLY A 369 -26.15 8.16 -22.09
N GLY A 370 -25.77 6.93 -22.44
CA GLY A 370 -26.38 5.68 -21.98
C GLY A 370 -25.48 4.85 -21.07
N LEU A 371 -26.07 3.76 -20.56
CA LEU A 371 -25.44 2.78 -19.67
C LEU A 371 -25.34 1.41 -20.35
N VAL A 372 -24.33 0.64 -19.97
CA VAL A 372 -24.27 -0.82 -20.19
C VAL A 372 -23.92 -1.50 -18.86
N THR A 373 -24.48 -2.67 -18.62
CA THR A 373 -24.19 -3.47 -17.42
C THR A 373 -23.27 -4.63 -17.78
N LEU A 374 -22.25 -4.85 -16.95
CA LEU A 374 -21.36 -5.99 -17.00
C LEU A 374 -21.61 -6.85 -15.74
N LEU A 375 -22.14 -8.06 -15.92
CA LEU A 375 -22.32 -9.07 -14.88
C LEU A 375 -20.98 -9.79 -14.64
N ILE A 376 -20.51 -9.75 -13.41
CA ILE A 376 -19.27 -10.38 -12.96
C ILE A 376 -19.62 -11.76 -12.41
N ASP A 377 -19.79 -12.73 -13.31
CA ASP A 377 -20.23 -14.09 -12.98
C ASP A 377 -19.27 -15.18 -13.46
N GLY A 378 -18.34 -14.84 -14.35
CA GLY A 378 -17.42 -15.80 -14.93
C GLY A 378 -18.00 -16.64 -16.07
N ASP A 379 -19.17 -16.26 -16.61
CA ASP A 379 -19.86 -17.00 -17.68
C ASP A 379 -20.08 -16.16 -18.95
N VAL A 380 -18.97 -15.80 -19.60
CA VAL A 380 -18.99 -15.12 -20.91
C VAL A 380 -19.78 -15.87 -22.00
N GLY A 381 -20.04 -17.18 -21.83
CA GLY A 381 -20.78 -18.00 -22.78
C GLY A 381 -22.24 -17.59 -22.93
N GLN A 382 -22.85 -17.05 -21.87
CA GLN A 382 -24.25 -16.63 -21.85
C GLN A 382 -24.54 -15.44 -22.77
N ASN A 383 -23.51 -14.70 -23.19
CA ASN A 383 -23.65 -13.62 -24.16
C ASN A 383 -24.22 -14.07 -25.53
N LEU A 384 -24.16 -15.37 -25.86
CA LEU A 384 -24.71 -15.91 -27.10
C LEU A 384 -26.24 -16.03 -27.10
N SER A 385 -26.86 -16.08 -25.93
CA SER A 385 -28.30 -16.33 -25.74
C SER A 385 -29.02 -15.23 -24.96
N LYS A 386 -28.32 -14.15 -24.62
CA LYS A 386 -28.88 -13.06 -23.84
C LYS A 386 -30.11 -12.41 -24.46
N SER A 387 -31.09 -12.06 -23.63
CA SER A 387 -32.30 -11.36 -24.07
C SER A 387 -32.13 -9.85 -24.16
N ASN A 388 -31.12 -9.28 -23.47
CA ASN A 388 -30.88 -7.84 -23.42
C ASN A 388 -29.50 -7.46 -23.98
N ALA A 389 -29.47 -6.64 -25.02
CA ALA A 389 -28.22 -6.22 -25.67
C ALA A 389 -27.34 -5.29 -24.79
N LEU A 390 -27.89 -4.69 -23.73
CA LEU A 390 -27.19 -3.80 -22.80
C LEU A 390 -26.68 -4.51 -21.54
N ILE A 391 -26.82 -5.82 -21.46
CA ILE A 391 -26.31 -6.64 -20.36
C ILE A 391 -25.31 -7.63 -20.95
N TRP A 392 -24.16 -7.75 -20.32
CA TRP A 392 -23.07 -8.59 -20.78
C TRP A 392 -22.48 -9.36 -19.61
N HIS A 393 -22.21 -10.64 -19.83
CA HIS A 393 -21.55 -11.51 -18.86
C HIS A 393 -20.04 -11.43 -19.10
N VAL A 394 -19.26 -11.24 -18.04
CA VAL A 394 -17.80 -11.09 -18.13
C VAL A 394 -17.11 -11.97 -17.10
N GLY A 395 -15.80 -12.18 -17.32
CA GLY A 395 -15.03 -13.18 -16.61
C GLY A 395 -15.05 -14.54 -17.32
N SER A 396 -14.21 -15.46 -16.85
CA SER A 396 -14.20 -16.84 -17.35
C SER A 396 -13.66 -17.78 -16.27
N GLY A 397 -14.50 -18.71 -15.82
CA GLY A 397 -14.14 -19.65 -14.76
C GLY A 397 -13.80 -18.94 -13.46
N ASN A 398 -12.54 -19.03 -13.00
CA ASN A 398 -12.08 -18.37 -11.78
C ASN A 398 -11.49 -16.97 -12.01
N VAL A 399 -11.49 -16.46 -13.24
CA VAL A 399 -10.99 -15.11 -13.56
C VAL A 399 -12.16 -14.15 -13.53
N LEU A 400 -12.11 -13.18 -12.61
CA LEU A 400 -13.10 -12.11 -12.44
C LEU A 400 -14.54 -12.64 -12.37
N ASN A 401 -14.82 -13.48 -11.36
CA ASN A 401 -16.13 -14.12 -11.18
C ASN A 401 -16.93 -13.59 -9.99
N ARG A 402 -16.36 -12.71 -9.15
CA ARG A 402 -17.01 -11.99 -8.03
C ARG A 402 -16.24 -10.72 -7.65
N LEU A 403 -16.88 -9.82 -6.89
CA LEU A 403 -16.31 -8.58 -6.35
C LEU A 403 -16.42 -8.49 -4.81
N GLU A 404 -16.53 -9.64 -4.12
CA GLU A 404 -16.98 -9.72 -2.72
C GLU A 404 -15.93 -9.33 -1.64
N ASN A 405 -14.71 -8.93 -2.00
CA ASN A 405 -13.64 -8.71 -1.02
C ASN A 405 -13.65 -7.30 -0.40
N ALA A 406 -13.18 -7.19 0.85
CA ALA A 406 -12.83 -5.90 1.46
C ALA A 406 -11.46 -5.43 0.96
N GLY A 407 -11.28 -4.12 0.75
CA GLY A 407 -10.09 -3.53 0.13
C GLY A 407 -9.94 -3.89 -1.34
N ASP A 408 -11.05 -4.00 -2.06
CA ASP A 408 -11.09 -4.50 -3.44
C ASP A 408 -11.19 -3.34 -4.46
N TYR A 409 -10.95 -3.67 -5.72
CA TYR A 409 -10.72 -2.73 -6.81
C TYR A 409 -11.48 -3.17 -8.05
N ILE A 410 -11.87 -2.20 -8.89
CA ILE A 410 -12.28 -2.49 -10.26
C ILE A 410 -11.78 -1.39 -11.20
N GLY A 411 -11.14 -1.79 -12.28
CA GLY A 411 -10.57 -0.87 -13.27
C GLY A 411 -10.87 -1.30 -14.69
N ILE A 412 -11.10 -0.31 -15.56
CA ILE A 412 -11.20 -0.47 -17.01
C ILE A 412 -9.93 0.07 -17.63
N PHE A 413 -9.30 -0.74 -18.48
CA PHE A 413 -8.06 -0.39 -19.14
C PHE A 413 -8.20 -0.44 -20.66
N GLY A 414 -7.46 0.45 -21.31
CA GLY A 414 -7.33 0.53 -22.76
C GLY A 414 -5.88 0.53 -23.21
N GLY A 415 -5.67 0.48 -24.53
CA GLY A 415 -4.35 0.61 -25.12
C GLY A 415 -3.38 -0.50 -24.70
N GLN A 416 -3.86 -1.75 -24.58
CA GLN A 416 -3.06 -2.88 -24.07
C GLN A 416 -2.64 -2.73 -22.60
N GLY A 417 -3.53 -2.19 -21.77
CA GLY A 417 -3.31 -2.06 -20.33
C GLY A 417 -2.45 -0.86 -19.95
N THR A 418 -2.09 0.01 -20.90
CA THR A 418 -1.24 1.17 -20.64
C THR A 418 -2.01 2.38 -20.13
N ILE A 419 -3.33 2.41 -20.34
CA ILE A 419 -4.18 3.55 -20.00
C ILE A 419 -5.33 3.08 -19.13
N VAL A 420 -5.48 3.72 -17.97
CA VAL A 420 -6.69 3.61 -17.16
C VAL A 420 -7.77 4.46 -17.82
N ILE A 421 -8.91 3.86 -18.14
CA ILE A 421 -10.09 4.56 -18.67
C ILE A 421 -10.88 5.16 -17.51
N ASP A 422 -11.23 4.32 -16.52
CA ASP A 422 -11.75 4.73 -15.23
C ASP A 422 -11.50 3.59 -14.23
N GLU A 423 -11.50 3.92 -12.94
CA GLU A 423 -11.28 2.95 -11.88
C GLU A 423 -11.99 3.36 -10.58
N PHE A 424 -12.21 2.38 -9.71
CA PHE A 424 -12.82 2.60 -8.40
C PHE A 424 -12.22 1.64 -7.37
N ASP A 425 -11.83 2.19 -6.23
CA ASP A 425 -11.34 1.46 -5.05
C ASP A 425 -12.37 1.56 -3.92
N TRP A 426 -12.51 0.51 -3.12
CA TRP A 426 -13.28 0.57 -1.88
C TRP A 426 -12.62 -0.20 -0.73
N ASP A 427 -12.55 0.45 0.44
CA ASP A 427 -11.96 -0.14 1.64
C ASP A 427 -12.87 -1.23 2.23
N GLU A 428 -14.16 -0.93 2.37
CA GLU A 428 -15.19 -1.87 2.80
C GLU A 428 -16.40 -1.77 1.88
N ARG A 429 -17.05 -2.90 1.63
CA ARG A 429 -18.32 -2.90 0.89
C ARG A 429 -19.40 -2.10 1.64
N PRO A 430 -20.40 -1.52 0.96
CA PRO A 430 -21.47 -0.79 1.61
C PRO A 430 -22.26 -1.74 2.52
N ARG A 431 -22.66 -1.28 3.71
CA ARG A 431 -23.53 -2.07 4.60
C ARG A 431 -24.89 -2.34 3.96
N TRP A 432 -25.37 -1.41 3.14
CA TRP A 432 -26.60 -1.49 2.36
C TRP A 432 -26.40 -0.80 1.01
N GLY A 433 -26.96 -1.36 -0.07
CA GLY A 433 -26.93 -0.75 -1.40
C GLY A 433 -25.63 -1.02 -2.16
N ALA A 434 -25.20 -0.02 -2.92
CA ALA A 434 -24.06 -0.07 -3.83
C ALA A 434 -23.32 1.27 -3.87
N PHE A 435 -22.14 1.26 -4.49
CA PHE A 435 -21.48 2.49 -4.89
C PHE A 435 -22.04 2.97 -6.21
N GLY A 436 -22.27 4.27 -6.37
CA GLY A 436 -22.62 4.82 -7.66
C GLY A 436 -22.43 6.33 -7.73
N ARG A 437 -22.24 6.82 -8.96
CA ARG A 437 -22.10 8.24 -9.26
C ARG A 437 -23.45 8.93 -9.35
N ILE A 438 -23.63 10.07 -8.69
CA ILE A 438 -24.87 10.88 -8.74
C ILE A 438 -24.52 12.35 -9.06
N PRO A 439 -25.11 12.96 -10.12
CA PRO A 439 -25.85 12.30 -11.21
C PRO A 439 -24.94 11.32 -11.98
N LEU A 440 -25.44 10.68 -13.05
CA LEU A 440 -24.64 9.75 -13.86
C LEU A 440 -23.29 10.37 -14.27
N GLY A 441 -22.20 9.62 -14.03
CA GLY A 441 -20.82 10.10 -14.26
C GLY A 441 -20.32 11.20 -13.32
N GLY A 442 -21.12 11.61 -12.32
CA GLY A 442 -20.78 12.60 -11.30
C GLY A 442 -19.91 12.06 -10.17
N ALA A 443 -20.14 12.58 -8.96
CA ALA A 443 -19.40 12.19 -7.76
C ALA A 443 -19.90 10.86 -7.19
N TRP A 444 -18.99 10.08 -6.62
CA TRP A 444 -19.31 8.81 -5.96
C TRP A 444 -20.14 9.01 -4.70
N SER A 445 -21.09 8.10 -4.50
CA SER A 445 -21.84 7.88 -3.26
C SER A 445 -21.84 6.38 -2.95
N ASP A 446 -21.71 6.05 -1.68
CA ASP A 446 -21.82 4.71 -1.09
C ASP A 446 -23.26 4.35 -0.66
N HIS A 447 -24.23 5.22 -0.96
CA HIS A 447 -25.64 5.06 -0.56
C HIS A 447 -26.57 4.94 -1.78
N VAL A 448 -26.17 4.18 -2.82
CA VAL A 448 -27.00 4.01 -4.02
C VAL A 448 -27.85 2.75 -3.93
N CYS A 449 -29.12 2.85 -4.30
CA CYS A 449 -30.01 1.69 -4.29
C CYS A 449 -29.77 0.74 -5.47
N VAL A 450 -29.88 -0.55 -5.17
CA VAL A 450 -29.80 -1.65 -6.14
C VAL A 450 -31.22 -2.04 -6.54
N LEU A 451 -31.82 -1.24 -7.42
CA LEU A 451 -33.22 -1.39 -7.85
C LEU A 451 -33.34 -2.06 -9.23
N ALA A 452 -32.51 -1.63 -10.17
CA ALA A 452 -32.47 -2.13 -11.52
C ALA A 452 -31.07 -1.90 -12.12
N MET A 453 -30.80 -2.62 -13.19
CA MET A 453 -29.66 -2.41 -14.10
C MET A 453 -30.03 -1.40 -15.18
N ASN A 454 -29.02 -0.71 -15.73
CA ASN A 454 -29.14 0.29 -16.79
C ASN A 454 -30.12 1.43 -16.47
N ALA A 455 -30.16 1.85 -15.20
CA ALA A 455 -31.03 2.91 -14.71
C ALA A 455 -30.23 4.00 -13.98
N ALA A 456 -30.79 5.21 -13.90
CA ALA A 456 -30.17 6.29 -13.15
C ALA A 456 -30.02 5.92 -11.66
N ASN A 457 -28.88 6.28 -11.07
CA ASN A 457 -28.63 6.06 -9.64
C ASN A 457 -29.59 6.89 -8.78
N VAL A 458 -30.14 6.26 -7.75
CA VAL A 458 -31.01 6.88 -6.75
C VAL A 458 -30.41 6.65 -5.37
N LEU A 459 -30.40 7.69 -4.54
CA LEU A 459 -29.95 7.57 -3.15
C LEU A 459 -30.93 6.70 -2.35
N CYS A 460 -30.40 5.80 -1.55
CA CYS A 460 -31.17 5.11 -0.53
C CYS A 460 -31.39 6.04 0.66
N ASP A 461 -32.65 6.24 1.01
CA ASP A 461 -33.01 6.90 2.25
C ASP A 461 -32.73 5.96 3.44
N LYS A 462 -31.98 6.44 4.44
CA LYS A 462 -31.59 5.65 5.62
C LYS A 462 -32.80 5.17 6.43
N GLU A 463 -33.97 5.76 6.24
CA GLU A 463 -35.19 5.47 7.00
C GLU A 463 -36.12 4.40 6.38
N VAL A 464 -35.90 3.96 5.13
CA VAL A 464 -36.83 3.05 4.42
C VAL A 464 -36.50 1.56 4.62
N PHE A 465 -35.36 1.20 5.22
CA PHE A 465 -34.95 -0.20 5.44
C PHE A 465 -34.75 -0.61 6.91
N LEU A 466 -35.03 0.25 7.88
CA LEU A 466 -35.22 -0.25 9.25
C LEU A 466 -36.58 -0.95 9.29
N PRO A 467 -36.68 -2.29 9.49
CA PRO A 467 -37.94 -2.83 9.97
C PRO A 467 -38.26 -2.02 11.22
N SER A 468 -39.46 -1.45 11.27
CA SER A 468 -39.99 -0.89 12.49
C SER A 468 -39.79 -1.95 13.57
N VAL A 469 -38.81 -1.71 14.45
CA VAL A 469 -38.71 -2.45 15.70
C VAL A 469 -40.01 -2.08 16.40
N GLN A 470 -40.98 -2.99 16.37
CA GLN A 470 -42.10 -2.91 17.29
C GLN A 470 -41.48 -2.93 18.68
N ARG A 471 -41.41 -1.74 19.29
CA ARG A 471 -41.18 -1.59 20.73
C ARG A 471 -42.44 -1.97 21.47
#